data_AF-A0A7C9K1W5-F1
#
_entry.id   AF-A0A7C9K1W5-F1
#
_cell.length_a   1.000
_cell.length_b   1.000
_cell.length_c   1.000
_cell.angle_alpha   90.00
_cell.angle_beta   90.00
_cell.angle_gamma   90.00
#
_symmetry.space_group_name_H-M   'P 1'
#
loop_
_entity.id
_entity.type
_entity.pdbx_description
1 polymer ?
#
loop_
_entity_poly.entity_id
_entity_poly.type
_entity_poly.pdbx_seq_one_letter_code
_entity_poly.pdbx_strand_id
1 'polypeptide(L)'
;MEVNWQLFEYIDLAYALTLHKLQGSQAANVIILLERSMLLDRSWLYTAVTRAESRVHIIGKESDFRFATSKQGALERRQTALSEMLKTA
;
A
#
# COMPACT_ATOMS: atom_id res chain seq x y z
N MET A 1 6.42 24.44 -21.83
CA MET A 1 6.93 23.07 -21.63
C MET A 1 6.54 22.31 -22.88
N GLU A 2 7.48 22.07 -23.79
CA GLU A 2 7.18 21.35 -25.03
C GLU A 2 7.05 19.85 -24.73
N VAL A 3 5.91 19.28 -25.12
CA VAL A 3 5.66 17.83 -25.02
C VAL A 3 6.28 17.19 -26.26
N ASN A 4 7.29 16.35 -26.06
CA ASN A 4 7.96 15.63 -27.13
C ASN A 4 7.78 14.10 -26.98
N TRP A 5 8.17 13.34 -27.99
CA TRP A 5 7.98 11.89 -28.02
C TRP A 5 8.76 11.15 -26.92
N GLN A 6 9.88 11.69 -26.46
CA GLN A 6 10.70 11.09 -25.40
C GLN A 6 9.98 11.09 -24.05
N LEU A 7 9.07 12.04 -23.80
CA LEU A 7 8.27 12.07 -22.57
C LEU A 7 7.42 10.80 -22.41
N PHE A 8 6.95 10.22 -23.52
CA PHE A 8 6.11 9.01 -23.48
C PHE A 8 6.87 7.77 -23.01
N GLU A 9 8.21 7.78 -23.06
CA GLU A 9 9.04 6.69 -22.52
C GLU A 9 9.08 6.69 -20.98
N TYR A 10 8.63 7.79 -20.33
CA TYR A 10 8.68 7.98 -18.88
C TYR A 10 7.31 8.00 -18.20
N ILE A 11 6.22 7.68 -18.92
CA ILE A 11 4.87 7.65 -18.36
C ILE A 11 4.22 6.30 -18.58
N ASP A 12 3.45 5.86 -17.58
CA ASP A 12 2.63 4.66 -17.65
C ASP A 12 1.15 5.01 -17.48
N LEU A 13 0.26 4.12 -17.93
CA LEU A 13 -1.16 4.19 -17.60
C LEU A 13 -1.37 4.06 -16.09
N ALA A 14 -2.21 4.94 -15.53
CA ALA A 14 -2.48 5.02 -14.09
C ALA A 14 -3.91 4.63 -13.70
N TYR A 15 -4.60 3.82 -14.52
CA TYR A 15 -5.97 3.38 -14.23
C TYR A 15 -6.08 2.55 -12.94
N ALA A 16 -5.04 1.78 -12.64
CA ALA A 16 -4.86 1.08 -11.38
C ALA A 16 -3.40 1.24 -10.97
N LEU A 17 -3.18 1.55 -9.69
CA LEU A 17 -1.85 1.76 -9.13
C LEU A 17 -1.62 0.78 -7.99
N THR A 18 -0.37 0.37 -7.84
CA THR A 18 0.04 -0.39 -6.65
C THR A 18 -0.06 0.52 -5.43
N LEU A 19 -0.33 -0.09 -4.27
CA LEU A 19 -0.40 0.68 -3.02
C LEU A 19 0.88 1.47 -2.74
N HIS A 20 2.04 0.92 -3.09
CA HIS A 20 3.33 1.58 -2.94
C HIS A 20 3.42 2.87 -3.76
N LYS A 21 2.92 2.88 -5.01
CA LYS A 21 2.87 4.10 -5.84
C LYS A 21 1.89 5.15 -5.30
N LEU A 22 0.89 4.73 -4.50
CA LEU A 22 -0.11 5.62 -3.88
C LEU A 22 0.26 6.09 -2.46
N GLN A 23 1.43 5.73 -1.94
CA GLN A 23 1.84 6.18 -0.61
C GLN A 23 2.00 7.70 -0.59
N GLY A 24 1.36 8.35 0.39
CA GLY A 24 1.34 9.81 0.51
C GLY A 24 0.21 10.50 -0.26
N SER A 25 -0.43 9.82 -1.22
CA SER A 25 -1.59 10.34 -1.95
C SER A 25 -2.91 9.92 -1.32
N GLN A 26 -3.99 10.67 -1.55
CA GLN A 26 -5.34 10.33 -1.10
C GLN A 26 -6.37 10.65 -2.19
N ALA A 27 -7.54 10.02 -2.09
CA ALA A 27 -8.68 10.29 -2.96
C ALA A 27 -9.99 10.11 -2.20
N ALA A 28 -11.04 10.85 -2.59
CA ALA A 28 -12.36 10.76 -1.96
C ALA A 28 -12.90 9.32 -1.91
N ASN A 29 -12.73 8.55 -2.99
CA ASN A 29 -13.17 7.16 -3.11
C ASN A 29 -12.00 6.28 -3.57
N VAL A 30 -11.76 5.17 -2.88
CA VAL A 30 -10.72 4.20 -3.25
C VAL A 30 -11.33 2.82 -3.43
N ILE A 31 -10.95 2.16 -4.52
CA ILE A 31 -11.28 0.75 -4.78
C ILE A 31 -10.02 -0.08 -4.55
N ILE A 32 -10.11 -1.04 -3.63
CA ILE A 32 -9.03 -1.95 -3.26
C ILE A 32 -9.36 -3.32 -3.85
N LEU A 33 -8.56 -3.75 -4.83
CA LEU A 33 -8.57 -5.14 -5.28
C LEU A 33 -7.73 -5.96 -4.30
N LEU A 34 -8.40 -6.79 -3.50
CA LEU A 34 -7.80 -7.56 -2.44
C LEU A 34 -7.59 -9.01 -2.86
N GLU A 35 -6.33 -9.38 -3.03
CA GLU A 35 -5.92 -10.73 -3.40
C GLU A 35 -4.80 -11.22 -2.47
N ARG A 36 -4.86 -12.51 -2.11
CA ARG A 36 -3.81 -13.14 -1.33
C ARG A 36 -2.46 -13.06 -2.04
N SER A 37 -1.51 -12.42 -1.39
CA SER A 37 -0.12 -12.35 -1.84
C SER A 37 0.84 -12.41 -0.67
N MET A 38 2.13 -12.57 -0.96
CA MET A 38 3.19 -12.48 0.05
C MET A 38 3.19 -11.13 0.78
N LEU A 39 2.84 -10.06 0.06
CA LEU A 39 2.83 -8.68 0.54
C LEU A 39 1.60 -8.33 1.37
N LEU A 40 0.52 -9.11 1.26
CA LEU A 40 -0.71 -8.83 1.99
C LEU A 40 -0.50 -9.12 3.48
N ASP A 41 -0.63 -8.08 4.31
CA ASP A 41 -0.66 -8.13 5.77
C ASP A 41 -1.51 -6.97 6.32
N ARG A 42 -1.62 -6.88 7.65
CA ARG A 42 -2.43 -5.85 8.32
C ARG A 42 -1.95 -4.43 8.03
N SER A 43 -0.64 -4.21 7.90
CA SER A 43 -0.08 -2.90 7.60
C SER A 43 -0.41 -2.49 6.16
N TRP A 44 -0.30 -3.42 5.22
CA TRP A 44 -0.69 -3.19 3.83
C TRP A 44 -2.18 -2.81 3.72
N LEU A 45 -3.07 -3.58 4.35
CA LEU A 45 -4.51 -3.29 4.33
C LEU A 45 -4.82 -1.94 4.98
N TYR A 46 -4.20 -1.64 6.13
CA TYR A 46 -4.33 -0.34 6.80
C TYR A 46 -3.92 0.81 5.88
N THR A 47 -2.74 0.71 5.25
CA THR A 47 -2.25 1.75 4.34
C THR A 47 -3.21 1.94 3.16
N ALA A 48 -3.76 0.86 2.59
CA ALA A 48 -4.74 0.94 1.50
C ALA A 48 -6.03 1.65 1.92
N VAL A 49 -6.57 1.30 3.09
CA VAL A 49 -7.79 1.92 3.64
C VAL A 49 -7.57 3.41 3.90
N THR A 50 -6.43 3.83 4.45
CA THR A 50 -6.14 5.26 4.71
C THR A 50 -5.89 6.09 3.46
N ARG A 51 -5.83 5.49 2.25
CA ARG A 51 -5.79 6.26 1.00
C ARG A 51 -7.15 6.89 0.68
N ALA A 52 -8.24 6.36 1.24
CA ALA A 52 -9.57 6.94 1.07
C ALA A 52 -9.83 8.06 2.08
N GLU A 53 -10.39 9.16 1.60
CA GLU A 53 -10.84 10.27 2.44
C GLU A 53 -12.29 10.10 2.90
N SER A 54 -13.14 9.44 2.09
CA SER A 54 -14.56 9.29 2.37
C SER A 54 -15.08 7.85 2.25
N ARG A 55 -14.75 7.13 1.16
CA ARG A 55 -15.29 5.79 0.91
C ARG A 55 -14.24 4.80 0.44
N VAL A 56 -14.35 3.57 0.95
CA VAL A 56 -13.52 2.43 0.54
C VAL A 56 -14.42 1.34 0.00
N HIS A 57 -14.10 0.84 -1.19
CA HIS A 57 -14.68 -0.37 -1.77
C HIS A 57 -13.62 -1.45 -1.78
N ILE A 58 -13.84 -2.56 -1.07
CA ILE A 58 -12.92 -3.70 -1.08
C ILE A 58 -13.54 -4.82 -1.91
N ILE A 59 -12.83 -5.24 -2.95
CA ILE A 59 -13.26 -6.28 -3.88
C ILE A 59 -12.29 -7.44 -3.76
N GLY A 60 -12.76 -8.60 -3.30
CA GLY A 60 -11.93 -9.78 -3.08
C GLY A 60 -12.65 -10.85 -2.28
N LYS A 61 -11.92 -11.91 -1.91
CA LYS A 61 -12.48 -12.99 -1.09
C LYS A 61 -12.50 -12.59 0.38
N GLU A 62 -13.58 -12.95 1.09
CA GLU A 62 -13.68 -12.74 2.54
C GLU A 62 -12.52 -13.41 3.30
N SER A 63 -12.06 -14.57 2.84
CA SER A 63 -10.91 -15.28 3.40
C SER A 63 -9.61 -14.47 3.34
N ASP A 64 -9.44 -13.65 2.31
CA ASP A 64 -8.23 -12.84 2.12
C ASP A 64 -8.30 -11.55 2.93
N PHE A 65 -9.50 -10.98 3.10
CA PHE A 65 -9.74 -9.92 4.06
C PHE A 65 -9.45 -10.38 5.49
N ARG A 66 -9.99 -11.53 5.92
CA ARG A 66 -9.72 -12.10 7.24
C ARG A 66 -8.21 -12.34 7.45
N PHE A 67 -7.55 -12.92 6.46
CA PHE A 67 -6.09 -13.13 6.51
C PHE A 67 -5.30 -11.82 6.62
N ALA A 68 -5.67 -10.79 5.86
CA ALA A 68 -5.03 -9.48 5.92
C ALA A 68 -5.18 -8.85 7.30
N THR A 69 -6.36 -8.99 7.93
CA THR A 69 -6.58 -8.47 9.29
C THR A 69 -5.81 -9.22 10.37
N SER A 70 -5.56 -10.52 10.20
CA SER A 70 -4.89 -11.36 11.20
C SER A 70 -3.37 -11.42 11.05
N LYS A 71 -2.84 -11.30 9.83
CA LYS A 71 -1.39 -11.41 9.58
C LYS A 71 -0.67 -10.17 10.08
N GLN A 72 0.22 -10.36 11.05
CA GLN A 72 1.06 -9.31 11.59
C GLN A 72 1.85 -8.58 10.50
N GLY A 73 1.94 -7.26 10.65
CA GLY A 73 2.61 -6.40 9.69
C GLY A 73 4.10 -6.68 9.58
N ALA A 74 4.71 -6.34 8.43
CA ALA A 74 6.15 -6.46 8.23
C ALA A 74 6.99 -5.72 9.30
N LEU A 75 6.46 -4.65 9.91
CA LEU A 75 7.12 -3.94 11.01
C LEU A 75 7.46 -4.85 12.19
N GLU A 76 6.58 -5.80 12.53
CA GLU A 76 6.78 -6.72 13.66
C GLU A 76 7.91 -7.72 13.40
N ARG A 77 8.33 -7.89 12.15
CA ARG A 77 9.44 -8.75 11.74
C ARG A 77 10.71 -7.97 11.38
N ARG A 78 10.69 -6.64 11.47
CA ARG A 78 11.80 -5.80 10.99
C ARG A 78 12.98 -5.91 11.96
N GLN A 79 14.04 -6.56 11.51
CA GLN A 79 15.30 -6.63 12.24
C GLN A 79 16.08 -5.33 12.03
N THR A 80 16.25 -4.54 13.09
CA THR A 80 17.05 -3.31 13.07
C THR A 80 17.80 -3.15 14.38
N ALA A 81 19.05 -2.65 14.35
CA ALA A 81 19.83 -2.36 15.55
C ALA A 81 19.45 -1.04 16.24
N LEU A 82 18.53 -0.24 15.66
CA LEU A 82 18.19 1.10 16.17
C LEU A 82 17.74 1.07 17.64
N SER A 83 16.94 0.07 18.03
CA SER A 83 16.49 -0.06 19.41
C SER A 83 17.62 -0.34 20.41
N GLU A 84 18.69 -0.99 19.98
CA GLU A 84 19.87 -1.27 20.82
C GLU A 84 20.77 -0.04 20.89
N MET A 85 20.96 0.65 19.76
CA MET A 85 21.73 1.89 19.69
C MET A 85 21.14 2.97 20.60
N LEU A 86 19.82 3.13 20.63
CA LEU A 86 19.14 4.10 21.50
C LEU A 86 19.26 3.80 23.01
N LYS A 87 19.57 2.56 23.40
CA LYS A 87 19.80 2.19 24.82
C LYS A 87 21.23 2.48 25.29
N THR A 88 22.15 2.71 24.35
CA THR A 88 23.58 2.91 24.61
C THR A 88 24.02 4.36 24.38
N ALA A 89 23.11 5.20 23.85
CA ALA A 89 23.25 6.65 23.73
C ALA A 89 22.78 7.32 25.03
#